data_AF-G0QXF3-F1
#
_entry.id   AF-G0QXF3-F1
#
_cell.length_a   1.000
_cell.length_b   1.000
_cell.length_c   1.000
_cell.angle_alpha   90.00
_cell.angle_beta   90.00
_cell.angle_gamma   90.00
#
_symmetry.space_group_name_H-M   'P 1'
#
loop_
_entity.id
_entity.type
_entity.pdbx_description
1 polymer ?
#
loop_
_entity_poly.entity_id
_entity_poly.type
_entity_poly.pdbx_seq_one_letter_code
_entity_poly.pdbx_strand_id
1 'polypeptide(L)'
;MESCIPQNFQVEGTQDYFLKQDYKNMYCISIDQTGISLEGEFSADIYKNIEIQLHKCEQGGDRECLKSEEVEEKLENFAVTMQISDTTVDITNKKSPFKNIGKNLFWKSGPSFYKFVNIYLRNNYIQSDYGYLGSDIITERAVSYSQDREQVLQKTSSMLFNFNIAYEKNKESIYTRTYLKIDTALAQIGGMFNLMVTIGCAICWPISELELNRKLVQPEISRIILRKLF
;
A
#
# COMPACT_ATOMS: atom_id res chain seq x y z
N MET A 1 -6.82 -27.86 -9.13
CA MET A 1 -5.53 -27.65 -8.43
C MET A 1 -4.61 -28.82 -8.74
N GLU A 2 -3.33 -28.53 -8.90
CA GLU A 2 -2.28 -29.48 -9.23
C GLU A 2 -1.10 -29.32 -8.26
N SER A 3 -0.17 -30.28 -8.23
CA SER A 3 1.07 -30.11 -7.47
C SER A 3 1.87 -28.94 -8.02
N CYS A 4 2.38 -28.08 -7.14
CA CYS A 4 3.13 -26.91 -7.58
C CYS A 4 4.43 -27.29 -8.28
N ILE A 5 4.68 -26.66 -9.42
CA ILE A 5 5.92 -26.65 -10.19
C ILE A 5 6.50 -25.23 -10.22
N PRO A 6 7.81 -25.04 -10.48
CA PRO A 6 8.43 -23.72 -10.54
C PRO A 6 7.70 -22.72 -11.45
N GLN A 7 7.07 -23.21 -12.52
CA GLN A 7 6.33 -22.42 -13.50
C GLN A 7 5.02 -21.82 -12.95
N ASN A 8 4.49 -22.31 -11.82
CA ASN A 8 3.33 -21.69 -11.17
C ASN A 8 3.69 -20.33 -10.53
N PHE A 9 4.98 -20.05 -10.27
CA PHE A 9 5.43 -18.81 -9.62
C PHE A 9 5.75 -17.72 -10.64
N GLN A 10 4.70 -17.13 -11.23
CA GLN A 10 4.83 -16.16 -12.34
C GLN A 10 5.06 -14.71 -11.88
N VAL A 11 4.83 -14.39 -10.61
CA VAL A 11 4.94 -13.02 -10.08
C VAL A 11 6.41 -12.65 -9.90
N GLU A 12 6.88 -11.68 -10.68
CA GLU A 12 8.25 -11.16 -10.62
C GLU A 12 8.62 -10.68 -9.20
N GLY A 13 9.81 -11.08 -8.75
CA GLY A 13 10.36 -10.73 -7.44
C GLY A 13 9.95 -11.66 -6.30
N THR A 14 9.12 -12.68 -6.57
CA THR A 14 8.63 -13.61 -5.54
C THR A 14 9.12 -15.05 -5.72
N GLN A 15 9.71 -15.39 -6.87
CA GLN A 15 10.15 -16.75 -7.20
C GLN A 15 11.11 -17.31 -6.15
N ASP A 16 12.12 -16.54 -5.77
CA ASP A 16 13.12 -16.94 -4.77
C ASP A 16 12.51 -17.25 -3.41
N TYR A 17 11.40 -16.61 -3.05
CA TYR A 17 10.70 -16.89 -1.81
C TYR A 17 10.06 -18.28 -1.85
N PHE A 18 9.27 -18.56 -2.89
CA PHE A 18 8.51 -19.82 -3.00
C PHE A 18 9.42 -21.01 -3.28
N LEU A 19 10.44 -20.85 -4.12
CA LEU A 19 11.37 -21.94 -4.46
C LEU A 19 12.25 -22.38 -3.28
N LYS A 20 12.41 -21.54 -2.25
CA LYS A 20 13.08 -21.90 -0.99
C LYS A 20 12.19 -22.67 -0.02
N GLN A 21 10.87 -22.68 -0.24
CA GLN A 21 9.93 -23.45 0.57
C GLN A 21 9.81 -24.88 0.04
N ASP A 22 9.12 -25.74 0.79
CA ASP A 22 8.79 -27.10 0.37
C ASP A 22 7.61 -27.12 -0.63
N TYR A 23 7.77 -26.42 -1.75
CA TYR A 23 6.70 -26.23 -2.75
C TYR A 23 6.23 -27.55 -3.38
N LYS A 24 7.05 -28.60 -3.35
CA LYS A 24 6.70 -29.92 -3.89
C LYS A 24 5.54 -30.58 -3.14
N ASN A 25 5.34 -30.22 -1.87
CA ASN A 25 4.23 -30.68 -1.04
C ASN A 25 3.05 -29.70 -1.03
N MET A 26 3.03 -28.71 -1.92
CA MET A 26 1.96 -27.72 -2.05
C MET A 26 1.10 -27.98 -3.29
N TYR A 27 -0.12 -27.46 -3.24
CA TYR A 27 -1.05 -27.46 -4.35
C TYR A 27 -1.25 -26.05 -4.87
N CYS A 28 -1.10 -25.88 -6.18
CA CYS A 28 -1.21 -24.63 -6.88
C CYS A 28 -2.46 -24.63 -7.78
N ILE A 29 -2.91 -23.42 -8.09
CA ILE A 29 -3.84 -23.21 -9.21
C ILE A 29 -3.10 -23.58 -10.49
N SER A 30 -3.75 -24.39 -11.34
CA SER A 30 -3.12 -24.86 -12.57
C SER A 30 -2.92 -23.70 -13.55
N ILE A 31 -1.79 -23.69 -14.24
CA ILE A 31 -1.44 -22.63 -15.19
C ILE A 31 -2.46 -22.56 -16.33
N ASP A 32 -3.00 -23.72 -16.72
CA ASP A 32 -3.99 -23.84 -17.80
C ASP A 32 -5.41 -23.52 -17.34
N GLN A 33 -5.62 -23.27 -16.04
CA GLN A 33 -6.95 -23.01 -15.49
C GLN A 33 -7.40 -21.57 -15.80
N THR A 34 -8.16 -21.43 -16.88
CA THR A 34 -8.78 -20.16 -17.27
C THR A 34 -10.08 -19.88 -16.51
N GLY A 35 -10.41 -18.60 -16.30
CA GLY A 35 -11.70 -18.17 -15.75
C GLY A 35 -11.75 -17.91 -14.25
N ILE A 36 -10.64 -18.15 -13.52
CA ILE A 36 -10.51 -17.69 -12.14
C ILE A 36 -10.28 -16.17 -12.17
N SER A 37 -11.23 -15.42 -11.61
CA SER A 37 -11.13 -13.97 -11.47
C SER A 37 -11.74 -13.53 -10.15
N LEU A 38 -11.12 -12.53 -9.53
CA LEU A 38 -11.67 -11.80 -8.40
C LEU A 38 -12.20 -10.47 -8.91
N GLU A 39 -13.43 -10.14 -8.56
CA GLU A 39 -14.08 -8.93 -9.07
C GLU A 39 -15.07 -8.40 -8.05
N GLY A 40 -14.99 -7.11 -7.77
CA GLY A 40 -15.88 -6.43 -6.86
C GLY A 40 -15.78 -6.88 -5.40
N GLU A 41 -16.25 -5.98 -4.54
CA GLU A 41 -16.53 -6.33 -3.16
C GLU A 41 -17.94 -6.94 -3.03
N PHE A 42 -18.28 -7.47 -1.86
CA PHE A 42 -19.56 -8.13 -1.61
C PHE A 42 -20.80 -7.26 -1.92
N SER A 43 -20.68 -5.93 -1.88
CA SER A 43 -21.76 -4.98 -2.23
C SER A 43 -21.72 -4.43 -3.65
N ALA A 44 -20.75 -4.83 -4.47
CA ALA A 44 -20.64 -4.37 -5.85
C ALA A 44 -21.67 -5.03 -6.77
N ASP A 45 -21.95 -4.38 -7.91
CA ASP A 45 -22.86 -4.91 -8.95
C ASP A 45 -22.42 -6.28 -9.48
N ILE A 46 -21.11 -6.51 -9.53
CA ILE A 46 -20.49 -7.79 -9.87
C ILE A 46 -19.61 -8.19 -8.69
N TYR A 47 -19.94 -9.33 -8.09
CA TYR A 47 -19.17 -9.94 -7.01
C TYR A 47 -18.66 -11.32 -7.45
N LYS A 48 -17.35 -11.51 -7.43
CA LYS A 48 -16.66 -12.77 -7.66
C LYS A 48 -15.60 -12.98 -6.58
N ASN A 49 -15.71 -14.11 -5.91
CA ASN A 49 -14.77 -14.59 -4.92
C ASN A 49 -14.13 -15.91 -5.39
N ILE A 50 -13.04 -16.29 -4.72
CA ILE A 50 -12.43 -17.61 -4.90
C ILE A 50 -12.71 -18.40 -3.62
N GLU A 51 -13.41 -19.52 -3.77
CA GLU A 51 -13.65 -20.46 -2.69
C GLU A 51 -12.74 -21.69 -2.85
N ILE A 52 -12.01 -22.04 -1.78
CA ILE A 52 -11.16 -23.23 -1.73
C ILE A 52 -11.59 -24.04 -0.52
N GLN A 53 -12.09 -25.25 -0.76
CA GLN A 53 -12.52 -26.15 0.29
C GLN A 53 -11.52 -27.29 0.45
N LEU A 54 -11.11 -27.53 1.68
CA LEU A 54 -10.29 -28.67 2.06
C LEU A 54 -11.18 -29.68 2.78
N HIS A 55 -11.23 -30.89 2.24
CA HIS A 55 -12.02 -32.00 2.77
C HIS A 55 -11.12 -33.12 3.25
N LYS A 56 -11.58 -33.85 4.27
CA LYS A 56 -11.00 -35.12 4.68
C LYS A 56 -11.12 -36.14 3.54
N CYS A 57 -10.11 -36.99 3.40
CA CYS A 57 -10.17 -38.12 2.47
C CYS A 57 -11.20 -39.15 2.97
N GLU A 58 -12.12 -39.57 2.10
CA GLU A 58 -13.13 -40.60 2.40
C GLU A 58 -12.93 -41.83 1.53
N GLN A 59 -13.11 -43.03 2.10
CA GLN A 59 -13.03 -44.28 1.33
C GLN A 59 -14.18 -44.36 0.32
N GLY A 60 -13.87 -44.62 -0.95
CA GLY A 60 -14.84 -44.70 -2.04
C GLY A 60 -14.84 -43.53 -3.03
N GLY A 61 -13.95 -42.56 -2.87
CA GLY A 61 -13.68 -41.51 -3.88
C GLY A 61 -12.66 -41.93 -4.94
N ASP A 62 -12.29 -41.00 -5.83
CA ASP A 62 -11.36 -41.22 -6.96
C ASP A 62 -9.91 -41.56 -6.56
N ARG A 63 -9.58 -41.57 -5.26
CA ARG A 63 -8.23 -41.86 -4.73
C ARG A 63 -8.30 -42.84 -3.57
N GLU A 64 -7.35 -43.76 -3.51
CA GLU A 64 -7.16 -44.64 -2.36
C GLU A 64 -6.75 -43.83 -1.13
N CYS A 65 -7.69 -43.67 -0.19
CA CYS A 65 -7.44 -43.04 1.11
C CYS A 65 -6.89 -44.08 2.11
N LEU A 66 -6.10 -43.61 3.08
CA LEU A 66 -5.72 -44.41 4.25
C LEU A 66 -6.97 -44.87 5.03
N LYS A 67 -6.78 -45.87 5.92
CA LYS A 67 -7.85 -46.33 6.82
C LYS A 67 -8.30 -45.20 7.73
N SER A 68 -9.58 -45.17 8.07
CA SER A 68 -10.21 -44.08 8.82
C SER A 68 -9.51 -43.74 10.15
N GLU A 69 -9.02 -44.73 10.89
CA GLU A 69 -8.31 -44.51 12.16
C GLU A 69 -6.98 -43.76 11.97
N GLU A 70 -6.18 -44.18 10.97
CA GLU A 70 -4.91 -43.52 10.63
C GLU A 70 -5.10 -42.09 10.10
N VAL A 71 -6.23 -41.83 9.43
CA VAL A 71 -6.61 -40.48 8.98
C VAL A 71 -6.95 -39.59 10.16
N GLU A 72 -7.75 -40.07 11.12
CA GLU A 72 -8.13 -39.27 12.29
C GLU A 72 -6.91 -38.96 13.18
N GLU A 73 -6.01 -39.93 13.38
CA GLU A 73 -4.75 -39.71 14.12
C GLU A 73 -3.90 -38.59 13.48
N LYS A 74 -3.76 -38.61 12.16
CA LYS A 74 -3.05 -37.55 11.42
C LYS A 74 -3.74 -36.19 11.45
N LEU A 75 -5.06 -36.17 11.66
CA LEU A 75 -5.88 -34.95 11.71
C LEU A 75 -6.10 -34.44 13.14
N GLU A 76 -5.54 -35.07 14.18
CA GLU A 76 -5.68 -34.59 15.56
C GLU A 76 -5.14 -33.17 15.75
N ASN A 77 -4.02 -32.84 15.08
CA ASN A 77 -3.36 -31.56 15.23
C ASN A 77 -2.65 -31.14 13.94
N PHE A 78 -3.44 -30.92 12.88
CA PHE A 78 -2.92 -30.54 11.59
C PHE A 78 -2.98 -29.03 11.36
N ALA A 79 -2.11 -28.55 10.48
CA ALA A 79 -2.07 -27.15 10.10
C ALA A 79 -2.09 -27.01 8.59
N VAL A 80 -2.77 -25.97 8.12
CA VAL A 80 -2.83 -25.60 6.72
C VAL A 80 -2.12 -24.28 6.56
N THR A 81 -1.32 -24.23 5.50
CA THR A 81 -0.46 -23.11 5.18
C THR A 81 -0.81 -22.65 3.77
N MET A 82 -1.16 -21.38 3.59
CA MET A 82 -1.42 -20.78 2.29
C MET A 82 -0.35 -19.74 1.99
N GLN A 83 0.38 -19.95 0.90
CA GLN A 83 1.40 -19.01 0.47
C GLN A 83 0.87 -18.18 -0.69
N ILE A 84 0.97 -16.86 -0.57
CA ILE A 84 0.45 -15.90 -1.54
C ILE A 84 1.52 -14.90 -1.95
N SER A 85 1.43 -14.39 -3.17
CA SER A 85 2.18 -13.20 -3.58
C SER A 85 1.41 -11.97 -3.11
N ASP A 86 2.03 -11.19 -2.24
CA ASP A 86 1.51 -9.94 -1.69
C ASP A 86 2.29 -8.75 -2.28
N THR A 87 1.72 -7.55 -2.20
CA THR A 87 2.34 -6.32 -2.67
C THR A 87 2.49 -5.35 -1.52
N THR A 88 3.69 -4.83 -1.31
CA THR A 88 3.95 -3.72 -0.38
C THR A 88 4.07 -2.41 -1.13
N VAL A 89 3.59 -1.33 -0.49
CA VAL A 89 3.60 0.02 -1.05
C VAL A 89 4.75 0.81 -0.42
N ASP A 90 5.68 1.28 -1.25
CA ASP A 90 6.75 2.19 -0.85
C ASP A 90 6.55 3.56 -1.53
N ILE A 91 6.01 4.52 -0.77
CA ILE A 91 5.76 5.89 -1.23
C ILE A 91 7.02 6.70 -1.54
N THR A 92 8.18 6.26 -1.06
CA THR A 92 9.45 6.97 -1.24
C THR A 92 10.16 6.57 -2.54
N ASN A 93 9.91 5.35 -3.04
CA ASN A 93 10.48 4.89 -4.30
C ASN A 93 9.72 5.47 -5.49
N LYS A 94 10.33 6.46 -6.16
CA LYS A 94 9.76 7.16 -7.33
C LYS A 94 9.57 6.26 -8.55
N LYS A 95 10.39 5.21 -8.74
CA LYS A 95 10.39 4.40 -9.97
C LYS A 95 9.51 3.16 -9.87
N SER A 96 9.56 2.47 -8.74
CA SER A 96 8.82 1.23 -8.50
C SER A 96 8.12 1.32 -7.16
N PRO A 97 6.91 1.87 -7.13
CA PRO A 97 6.22 2.16 -5.89
C PRO A 97 5.59 0.91 -5.24
N PHE A 98 5.39 -0.13 -6.04
CA PHE A 98 4.91 -1.43 -5.61
C PHE A 98 6.06 -2.43 -5.62
N LYS A 99 6.14 -3.25 -4.56
CA LYS A 99 7.10 -4.34 -4.45
C LYS A 99 6.38 -5.63 -4.07
N ASN A 100 6.46 -6.62 -4.95
CA ASN A 100 5.92 -7.95 -4.69
C ASN A 100 6.79 -8.65 -3.64
N ILE A 101 6.15 -9.32 -2.71
CA ILE A 101 6.76 -10.13 -1.67
C ILE A 101 5.98 -11.44 -1.52
N GLY A 102 6.67 -12.51 -1.13
CA GLY A 102 5.97 -13.72 -0.72
C GLY A 102 5.47 -13.59 0.71
N LYS A 103 4.26 -14.10 0.96
CA LYS A 103 3.62 -14.08 2.27
C LYS A 103 3.09 -15.46 2.63
N ASN A 104 3.23 -15.81 3.90
CA ASN A 104 2.74 -17.06 4.45
C ASN A 104 1.58 -16.79 5.40
N LEU A 105 0.46 -17.45 5.17
CA LEU A 105 -0.71 -17.47 6.04
C LEU A 105 -0.86 -18.87 6.63
N PHE A 106 -1.18 -18.96 7.92
CA PHE A 106 -1.10 -20.22 8.65
C PHE A 106 -2.26 -20.37 9.64
N TRP A 107 -2.95 -21.50 9.56
CA TRP A 107 -4.05 -21.84 10.45
C TRP A 107 -3.93 -23.28 10.94
N LYS A 108 -4.18 -23.49 12.22
CA LYS A 108 -4.28 -24.83 12.83
C LYS A 108 -5.74 -25.26 12.94
N SER A 109 -6.01 -26.55 12.77
CA SER A 109 -7.33 -27.12 13.06
C SER A 109 -7.21 -28.47 13.76
N GLY A 110 -8.35 -29.02 14.15
CA GLY A 110 -8.45 -30.30 14.86
C GLY A 110 -9.66 -31.11 14.37
N PRO A 111 -9.87 -32.30 14.95
CA PRO A 111 -10.82 -33.27 14.43
C PRO A 111 -12.29 -32.91 14.71
N SER A 112 -12.56 -32.08 15.72
CA SER A 112 -13.91 -31.75 16.20
C SER A 112 -14.54 -30.48 15.61
N PHE A 113 -13.77 -29.71 14.86
CA PHE A 113 -14.23 -28.45 14.27
C PHE A 113 -13.66 -28.26 12.86
N TYR A 114 -14.34 -27.42 12.08
CA TYR A 114 -13.81 -26.91 10.82
C TYR A 114 -13.68 -25.39 10.91
N LYS A 115 -12.86 -24.83 10.03
CA LYS A 115 -12.62 -23.39 10.00
C LYS A 115 -13.12 -22.77 8.72
N PHE A 116 -13.87 -21.69 8.85
CA PHE A 116 -14.19 -20.79 7.75
C PHE A 116 -13.23 -19.60 7.82
N VAL A 117 -12.43 -19.40 6.79
CA VAL A 117 -11.36 -18.41 6.75
C VAL A 117 -11.64 -17.44 5.60
N ASN A 118 -11.97 -16.20 5.93
CA ASN A 118 -12.10 -15.13 4.95
C ASN A 118 -10.76 -14.42 4.79
N ILE A 119 -10.21 -14.42 3.58
CA ILE A 119 -8.98 -13.72 3.22
C ILE A 119 -9.39 -12.49 2.41
N TYR A 120 -9.03 -11.32 2.92
CA TYR A 120 -9.41 -10.05 2.31
C TYR A 120 -8.23 -9.41 1.59
N LEU A 121 -8.48 -9.05 0.33
CA LEU A 121 -7.56 -8.29 -0.52
C LEU A 121 -8.01 -6.83 -0.60
N ARG A 122 -7.07 -5.92 -0.86
CA ARG A 122 -7.33 -4.49 -1.02
C ARG A 122 -6.67 -3.94 -2.27
N ASN A 123 -7.36 -3.04 -2.97
CA ASN A 123 -6.77 -2.23 -4.03
C ASN A 123 -5.99 -1.05 -3.43
N ASN A 124 -4.76 -0.90 -3.87
CA ASN A 124 -3.92 0.25 -3.57
C ASN A 124 -3.71 1.06 -4.85
N TYR A 125 -3.91 2.36 -4.75
CA TYR A 125 -3.74 3.33 -5.82
C TYR A 125 -2.66 4.32 -5.43
N ILE A 126 -1.78 4.63 -6.37
CA ILE A 126 -0.74 5.64 -6.18
C ILE A 126 -0.91 6.68 -7.27
N GLN A 127 -1.26 7.89 -6.85
CA GLN A 127 -1.46 9.03 -7.72
C GLN A 127 -0.23 9.93 -7.62
N SER A 128 0.59 9.94 -8.66
CA SER A 128 1.84 10.71 -8.71
C SER A 128 1.69 11.88 -9.66
N ASP A 129 1.87 13.10 -9.16
CA ASP A 129 1.84 14.33 -9.96
C ASP A 129 3.25 14.72 -10.41
N TYR A 130 3.57 14.43 -11.67
CA TYR A 130 4.88 14.70 -12.29
C TYR A 130 4.94 16.02 -13.06
N GLY A 131 3.89 16.84 -13.00
CA GLY A 131 3.82 18.10 -13.75
C GLY A 131 4.88 19.10 -13.31
N TYR A 132 5.68 19.61 -14.25
CA TYR A 132 6.63 20.71 -13.98
C TYR A 132 5.91 22.07 -13.87
N LEU A 133 4.85 22.24 -14.67
CA LEU A 133 3.93 23.37 -14.74
C LEU A 133 2.51 22.80 -14.86
N GLY A 134 1.61 23.14 -13.94
CA GLY A 134 0.28 22.52 -13.87
C GLY A 134 0.30 21.10 -13.29
N SER A 135 -0.79 20.34 -13.43
CA SER A 135 -0.94 18.97 -12.89
C SER A 135 -0.81 17.90 -13.97
N ASP A 136 0.02 16.88 -13.74
CA ASP A 136 0.13 15.70 -14.58
C ASP A 136 0.11 14.44 -13.69
N ILE A 137 -1.09 13.89 -13.49
CA ILE A 137 -1.34 12.83 -12.52
C ILE A 137 -1.32 11.47 -13.21
N ILE A 138 -0.35 10.63 -12.85
CA ILE A 138 -0.29 9.22 -13.23
C ILE A 138 -0.81 8.37 -12.08
N THR A 139 -1.76 7.46 -12.38
CA THR A 139 -2.33 6.53 -11.39
C THR A 139 -1.84 5.11 -11.67
N GLU A 140 -1.16 4.53 -10.68
CA GLU A 140 -0.76 3.12 -10.69
C GLU A 140 -1.61 2.34 -9.67
N ARG A 141 -1.95 1.08 -9.97
CA ARG A 141 -2.78 0.21 -9.10
C ARG A 141 -2.08 -1.11 -8.83
N ALA A 142 -2.16 -1.59 -7.60
CA ALA A 142 -1.81 -2.97 -7.25
C ALA A 142 -2.74 -3.53 -6.17
N VAL A 143 -2.89 -4.85 -6.16
CA VAL A 143 -3.64 -5.57 -5.13
C VAL A 143 -2.68 -6.03 -4.03
N SER A 144 -3.06 -5.82 -2.77
CA SER A 144 -2.33 -6.37 -1.63
C SER A 144 -3.28 -7.17 -0.73
N TYR A 145 -2.71 -8.07 0.05
CA TYR A 145 -3.38 -8.64 1.20
C TYR A 145 -3.70 -7.54 2.21
N SER A 146 -4.88 -7.62 2.83
CA SER A 146 -5.30 -6.73 3.90
C SER A 146 -5.27 -7.44 5.24
N GLN A 147 -6.14 -8.45 5.40
CA GLN A 147 -6.28 -9.22 6.65
C GLN A 147 -6.99 -10.54 6.36
N ASP A 148 -6.95 -11.46 7.31
CA ASP A 148 -7.77 -12.65 7.35
C ASP A 148 -8.67 -12.67 8.59
N ARG A 149 -9.81 -13.36 8.51
CA ARG A 149 -10.70 -13.60 9.63
C ARG A 149 -11.10 -15.07 9.65
N GLU A 150 -10.81 -15.73 10.76
CA GLU A 150 -11.22 -17.11 10.99
C GLU A 150 -12.50 -17.19 11.84
N GLN A 151 -13.33 -18.18 11.52
CA GLN A 151 -14.48 -18.59 12.31
C GLN A 151 -14.37 -20.10 12.54
N VAL A 152 -14.52 -20.51 13.80
CA VAL A 152 -14.49 -21.91 14.21
C VAL A 152 -15.92 -22.41 14.34
N LEU A 153 -16.23 -23.48 13.63
CA LEU A 153 -17.58 -24.05 13.58
C LEU A 153 -17.51 -25.53 13.96
N GLN A 154 -18.53 -26.01 14.66
CA GLN A 154 -18.61 -27.42 15.02
C GLN A 154 -18.71 -28.27 13.75
N LYS A 155 -17.94 -29.37 13.72
CA LYS A 155 -17.88 -30.23 12.54
C LYS A 155 -19.20 -30.96 12.34
N THR A 156 -19.85 -30.69 11.20
CA THR A 156 -21.07 -31.37 10.75
C THR A 156 -20.87 -32.19 9.46
N SER A 157 -19.70 -32.05 8.82
CA SER A 157 -19.32 -32.73 7.58
C SER A 157 -17.83 -33.11 7.57
N SER A 158 -17.34 -33.70 6.47
CA SER A 158 -15.91 -33.98 6.25
C SER A 158 -15.08 -32.76 5.86
N MET A 159 -15.69 -31.57 5.80
CA MET A 159 -14.98 -30.33 5.57
C MET A 159 -14.04 -30.02 6.74
N LEU A 160 -12.81 -29.64 6.41
CA LEU A 160 -11.76 -29.28 7.36
C LEU A 160 -11.53 -27.77 7.38
N PHE A 161 -11.44 -27.18 6.19
CA PHE A 161 -11.30 -25.74 5.98
C PHE A 161 -12.15 -25.30 4.79
N ASN A 162 -12.69 -24.08 4.90
CA ASN A 162 -13.24 -23.34 3.78
C ASN A 162 -12.56 -21.98 3.74
N PHE A 163 -11.79 -21.73 2.68
CA PHE A 163 -11.15 -20.45 2.42
C PHE A 163 -11.98 -19.66 1.42
N ASN A 164 -12.36 -18.45 1.79
CA ASN A 164 -13.02 -17.50 0.92
C ASN A 164 -12.10 -16.30 0.69
N ILE A 165 -11.60 -16.15 -0.53
CA ILE A 165 -10.74 -15.03 -0.93
C ILE A 165 -11.60 -14.01 -1.66
N ALA A 166 -11.65 -12.79 -1.15
CA ALA A 166 -12.47 -11.71 -1.72
C ALA A 166 -11.85 -10.32 -1.47
N TYR A 167 -12.35 -9.30 -2.16
CA TYR A 167 -12.01 -7.92 -1.84
C TYR A 167 -12.64 -7.48 -0.50
N GLU A 168 -11.89 -6.70 0.26
CA GLU A 168 -12.34 -6.12 1.52
C GLU A 168 -13.46 -5.11 1.27
N LYS A 169 -14.55 -5.24 2.03
CA LYS A 169 -15.70 -4.36 1.89
C LYS A 169 -15.36 -2.90 2.23
N ASN A 170 -15.72 -1.98 1.34
CA ASN A 170 -15.65 -0.53 1.42
C ASN A 170 -14.24 -0.02 1.74
N LYS A 171 -13.20 -0.73 1.28
CA LYS A 171 -11.81 -0.33 1.54
C LYS A 171 -10.96 -0.35 0.29
N GLU A 172 -10.42 0.82 0.00
CA GLU A 172 -9.34 1.04 -0.94
C GLU A 172 -8.31 1.98 -0.29
N SER A 173 -7.05 1.91 -0.73
CA SER A 173 -5.99 2.77 -0.21
C SER A 173 -5.46 3.66 -1.33
N ILE A 174 -5.54 4.97 -1.15
CA ILE A 174 -5.08 5.97 -2.12
C ILE A 174 -3.90 6.72 -1.51
N TYR A 175 -2.77 6.68 -2.20
CA TYR A 175 -1.55 7.39 -1.83
C TYR A 175 -1.27 8.47 -2.87
N THR A 176 -1.23 9.73 -2.44
CA THR A 176 -0.93 10.85 -3.34
C THR A 176 0.53 11.28 -3.16
N ARG A 177 1.25 11.42 -4.27
CA ARG A 177 2.63 11.92 -4.32
C ARG A 177 2.65 13.19 -5.16
N THR A 178 3.14 14.27 -4.57
CA THR A 178 3.33 15.55 -5.28
C THR A 178 4.79 15.92 -5.25
N TYR A 179 5.37 16.15 -6.42
CA TYR A 179 6.75 16.61 -6.53
C TYR A 179 6.80 18.14 -6.56
N LEU A 180 7.93 18.71 -6.13
CA LEU A 180 8.14 20.17 -6.17
C LEU A 180 8.08 20.65 -7.63
N LYS A 181 7.15 21.58 -7.88
CA LYS A 181 6.92 22.19 -9.18
C LYS A 181 7.70 23.51 -9.31
N ILE A 182 7.94 23.92 -10.56
CA ILE A 182 8.75 25.12 -10.84
C ILE A 182 8.00 26.39 -10.38
N ASP A 183 6.69 26.46 -10.62
CA ASP A 183 5.83 27.55 -10.16
C ASP A 183 5.85 27.70 -8.63
N THR A 184 5.78 26.58 -7.92
CA THR A 184 5.82 26.52 -6.46
C THR A 184 7.18 26.96 -5.93
N ALA A 185 8.27 26.51 -6.57
CA ALA A 185 9.63 26.92 -6.22
C ALA A 185 9.85 28.43 -6.44
N LEU A 186 9.40 28.96 -7.59
CA LEU A 186 9.50 30.39 -7.89
C LEU A 186 8.64 31.24 -6.95
N ALA A 187 7.43 30.77 -6.60
CA ALA A 187 6.57 31.44 -5.63
C ALA A 187 7.22 31.51 -4.24
N GLN A 188 7.89 30.43 -3.79
CA GLN A 188 8.62 30.42 -2.52
C GLN A 188 9.80 31.39 -2.53
N ILE A 189 10.59 31.42 -3.60
CA ILE A 189 11.71 32.37 -3.76
C ILE A 189 11.20 33.81 -3.78
N GLY A 190 10.14 34.07 -4.55
CA GLY A 190 9.52 35.40 -4.64
C GLY A 190 8.95 35.86 -3.29
N GLY A 191 8.30 34.97 -2.54
CA GLY A 191 7.81 35.25 -1.19
C GLY A 191 8.94 35.62 -0.23
N MET A 192 10.05 34.87 -0.27
CA MET A 192 11.22 35.16 0.57
C MET A 192 11.89 36.49 0.20
N PHE A 193 11.97 36.82 -1.08
CA PHE A 193 12.50 38.11 -1.54
C PHE A 193 11.61 39.28 -1.08
N ASN A 194 10.29 39.16 -1.23
CA ASN A 194 9.35 40.16 -0.74
C ASN A 194 9.47 40.38 0.77
N LEU A 195 9.69 39.31 1.55
CA LEU A 195 9.91 39.41 2.98
C LEU A 195 11.21 40.17 3.31
N MET A 196 12.31 39.88 2.61
CA MET A 196 13.57 40.61 2.77
C MET A 196 13.43 42.10 2.42
N VAL A 197 12.77 42.43 1.30
CA VAL A 197 12.51 43.82 0.91
C VAL A 197 11.66 44.54 1.94
N THR A 198 10.62 43.88 2.46
CA THR A 198 9.74 44.45 3.48
C THR A 198 10.52 44.79 4.75
N ILE A 199 11.38 43.89 5.22
CA ILE A 199 12.27 44.14 6.37
C ILE A 199 13.23 45.29 6.07
N GLY A 200 13.82 45.30 4.87
CA GLY A 200 14.69 46.39 4.41
C GLY A 200 13.98 47.74 4.45
N CYS A 201 12.77 47.85 3.91
CA CYS A 201 11.95 49.06 3.97
C CYS A 201 11.61 49.47 5.40
N ALA A 202 11.24 48.52 6.27
CA ALA A 202 10.92 48.80 7.67
C ALA A 202 12.12 49.39 8.45
N ILE A 203 13.34 48.94 8.14
CA ILE A 203 14.58 49.46 8.77
C ILE A 203 15.01 50.78 8.12
N CYS A 204 14.97 50.87 6.79
CA CYS A 204 15.42 52.06 6.06
C CYS A 204 14.51 53.26 6.23
N TRP A 205 13.20 53.06 6.47
CA TRP A 205 12.24 54.14 6.68
C TRP A 205 12.66 55.09 7.81
N PRO A 206 12.84 54.64 9.07
CA PRO A 206 13.22 55.54 10.17
C PRO A 206 14.63 56.14 9.99
N ILE A 207 15.56 55.40 9.39
CA ILE A 207 16.93 55.89 9.13
C ILE A 207 16.92 57.03 8.11
N SER A 208 16.13 56.89 7.05
CA SER A 208 15.99 57.91 6.00
C SER A 208 15.36 59.19 6.55
N GLU A 209 14.39 59.08 7.44
CA GLU A 209 13.77 60.22 8.11
C GLU A 209 14.76 60.96 9.03
N LEU A 210 15.62 60.23 9.75
CA LEU A 210 16.69 60.80 10.56
C LEU A 210 17.75 61.55 9.72
N GLU A 211 18.21 60.97 8.61
CA GLU A 211 19.16 61.64 7.73
C GLU A 211 18.57 62.86 7.04
N LEU A 212 17.31 62.79 6.61
CA LEU A 212 16.62 63.91 5.98
C LEU A 212 16.47 65.08 6.98
N ASN A 213 16.05 64.80 8.22
CA ASN A 213 15.98 65.81 9.27
C ASN A 213 17.37 66.41 9.58
N ARG A 214 18.43 65.61 9.63
CA ARG A 214 19.81 66.15 9.78
C ARG A 214 20.19 67.09 8.63
N LYS A 215 19.91 66.71 7.38
CA LYS A 215 20.24 67.51 6.19
C LYS A 215 19.40 68.78 6.06
N LEU A 216 18.19 68.82 6.61
CA LEU A 216 17.35 70.03 6.64
C LEU A 216 17.76 71.00 7.75
N VAL A 217 18.16 70.50 8.92
CA VAL A 217 18.58 71.34 10.07
C VAL A 217 19.96 71.97 9.88
N GLN A 218 20.91 71.29 9.23
CA GLN A 218 22.27 71.78 9.02
C GLN A 218 22.38 73.09 8.21
N PRO A 219 21.67 73.27 7.07
CA PRO A 219 21.70 74.52 6.32
C PRO A 219 21.01 75.67 7.07
N GLU A 220 19.97 75.42 7.87
CA GLU A 220 19.35 76.44 8.73
C GLU A 220 20.31 76.94 9.81
N ILE A 221 21.02 76.04 10.48
CA ILE A 221 22.04 76.41 11.47
C ILE A 221 23.20 77.18 10.81
N SER A 222 23.67 76.77 9.62
CA SER A 222 24.73 77.51 8.92
C SER A 222 24.29 78.92 8.49
N ARG A 223 23.02 79.11 8.10
CA ARG A 223 22.45 80.43 7.79
C ARG A 223 22.33 81.33 9.02
N ILE A 224 21.99 80.75 10.18
CA ILE A 224 21.91 81.49 11.45
C ILE A 224 23.31 81.93 11.92
N ILE A 225 24.33 81.08 11.71
CA ILE A 225 25.72 81.39 12.07
C ILE A 225 26.31 82.45 11.11
N LEU A 226 26.06 82.35 9.80
CA LEU A 226 26.47 83.37 8.82
C LEU A 226 25.82 84.73 9.05
N ARG A 227 24.57 84.78 9.52
CA ARG A 227 23.88 86.03 9.93
C ARG A 227 24.38 86.65 11.24
N LYS A 228 25.20 85.93 12.01
CA LYS A 228 25.83 86.45 13.24
C LYS A 228 27.29 86.87 13.03
N LEU A 229 27.89 86.52 11.89
CA LEU A 229 29.29 86.78 11.55
C LEU A 229 29.47 87.90 10.50
N PHE A 230 28.38 88.34 9.87
CA PHE A 230 28.27 89.56 9.05
C PHE A 230 27.10 90.40 9.56
#